data_AF-A0A1S3VPG7-F1
#
_entry.id   AF-A0A1S3VPG7-F1
#
_cell.length_a   1.000
_cell.length_b   1.000
_cell.length_c   1.000
_cell.angle_alpha   90.00
_cell.angle_beta   90.00
_cell.angle_gamma   90.00
#
_symmetry.space_group_name_H-M   'P 1'
#
loop_
_entity.id
_entity.type
_entity.pdbx_description
1 polymer ?
#
loop_
_entity_poly.entity_id
_entity_poly.type
_entity_poly.pdbx_seq_one_letter_code
_entity_poly.pdbx_strand_id
1 'polypeptide(L)'
;MRYMKPLQLFQHLSNSTRNQRGRLLGLDVGEKYVGLALSDFDNKIASPFSVLVRKKSNICLMASDFQNLMSKYSLKGFVVGLPFDRHRVASEAAPVKILIDHLCRTKMLEGVKYTYWNECFTSKNVELLLKPLNLNHPVLSKTILDKFAAVGILQGYLDFVNRKMKQTAVECRHGSQITTTSELKPVTD
;
A
#
# COMPACT_ATOMS: atom_id res chain seq x y z
N MET A 1 -15.66 -1.77 -0.55
CA MET A 1 -14.38 -1.27 0.03
C MET A 1 -14.46 0.25 0.21
N ARG A 2 -13.66 0.83 1.11
CA ARG A 2 -13.65 2.27 1.43
C ARG A 2 -12.32 2.90 1.06
N TYR A 3 -12.34 3.88 0.15
CA TYR A 3 -11.14 4.67 -0.17
C TYR A 3 -10.73 5.54 1.03
N MET A 4 -9.43 5.67 1.24
CA MET A 4 -8.82 6.58 2.21
C MET A 4 -7.61 7.28 1.59
N LYS A 5 -7.32 8.50 2.05
CA LYS A 5 -6.08 9.16 1.68
C LYS A 5 -4.87 8.35 2.21
N PRO A 6 -3.71 8.36 1.52
CA PRO A 6 -2.56 7.54 1.89
C PRO A 6 -2.16 7.63 3.37
N LEU A 7 -2.06 8.85 3.92
CA LEU A 7 -1.70 9.07 5.34
C LEU A 7 -2.80 8.62 6.31
N GLN A 8 -4.08 8.84 5.97
CA GLN A 8 -5.19 8.44 6.82
C GLN A 8 -5.28 6.92 6.96
N LEU A 9 -5.02 6.17 5.87
CA LEU A 9 -4.94 4.71 5.93
C LEU A 9 -3.89 4.24 6.95
N PHE A 10 -2.70 4.84 6.93
CA PHE A 10 -1.60 4.50 7.83
C PHE A 10 -1.87 4.91 9.29
N GLN A 11 -2.48 6.08 9.50
CA GLN A 11 -2.86 6.55 10.84
C GLN A 11 -3.90 5.62 11.48
N HIS A 12 -4.91 5.19 10.73
CA HIS A 12 -5.88 4.19 11.20
C HIS A 12 -5.23 2.87 11.61
N LEU A 13 -4.14 2.48 10.94
CA LEU A 13 -3.35 1.31 11.30
C LEU A 13 -2.55 1.53 12.58
N SER A 14 -1.91 2.69 12.71
CA SER A 14 -1.00 3.04 13.82
C SER A 14 -1.72 3.31 15.14
N ASN A 15 -2.96 3.83 15.07
CA ASN A 15 -3.79 4.11 16.26
C ASN A 15 -4.44 2.84 16.84
N SER A 16 -4.15 1.67 16.28
CA SER A 16 -4.62 0.39 16.79
C SER A 16 -3.75 -0.06 17.97
N THR A 17 -4.36 -0.65 19.01
CA THR A 17 -3.63 -1.17 20.18
C THR A 17 -2.61 -2.25 19.78
N ARG A 18 -1.63 -2.56 20.65
CA ARG A 18 -0.55 -3.55 20.36
C ARG A 18 -1.08 -4.91 19.88
N ASN A 19 -2.25 -5.34 20.35
CA ASN A 19 -2.91 -6.60 19.96
C ASN A 19 -3.77 -6.50 18.68
N GLN A 20 -3.89 -5.31 18.10
CA GLN A 20 -4.63 -5.01 16.86
C GLN A 20 -3.70 -4.65 15.70
N ARG A 21 -2.37 -4.85 15.86
CA ARG A 21 -1.38 -4.65 14.81
C ARG A 21 -1.76 -5.46 13.58
N GLY A 22 -1.83 -4.78 12.45
CA GLY A 22 -2.20 -5.39 11.19
C GLY A 22 -1.22 -5.07 10.10
N ARG A 23 -1.32 -5.84 9.03
CA ARG A 23 -0.50 -5.70 7.84
C ARG A 23 -1.27 -5.01 6.72
N LEU A 24 -0.53 -4.49 5.76
CA LEU A 24 -1.05 -3.96 4.51
C LEU A 24 -0.71 -4.94 3.38
N LEU A 25 -1.62 -5.02 2.41
CA LEU A 25 -1.41 -5.77 1.18
C LEU A 25 -1.19 -4.79 0.03
N GLY A 26 -0.06 -4.91 -0.64
CA GLY A 26 0.26 -4.20 -1.87
C GLY A 26 -0.28 -4.95 -3.08
N LEU A 27 -0.93 -4.24 -4.00
CA LEU A 27 -1.48 -4.79 -5.24
C LEU A 27 -0.83 -4.09 -6.43
N ASP A 28 -0.15 -4.85 -7.27
CA ASP A 28 0.18 -4.47 -8.64
C ASP A 28 -0.84 -5.08 -9.59
N VAL A 29 -1.52 -4.26 -10.37
CA VAL A 29 -2.68 -4.69 -11.14
C VAL A 29 -2.34 -4.68 -12.64
N GLY A 30 -1.85 -5.81 -13.13
CA GLY A 30 -1.63 -6.05 -14.55
C GLY A 30 -2.87 -6.52 -15.31
N GLU A 31 -2.68 -6.81 -16.59
CA GLU A 31 -3.76 -7.30 -17.47
C GLU A 31 -4.22 -8.72 -17.11
N LYS A 32 -3.27 -9.64 -16.93
CA LYS A 32 -3.52 -11.07 -16.67
C LYS A 32 -3.37 -11.45 -15.20
N TYR A 33 -2.61 -10.68 -14.44
CA TYR A 33 -2.19 -11.02 -13.10
C TYR A 33 -2.34 -9.83 -12.16
N VAL A 34 -2.60 -10.13 -10.89
CA VAL A 34 -2.46 -9.17 -9.79
C VAL A 34 -1.32 -9.65 -8.90
N GLY A 35 -0.21 -8.94 -8.94
CA GLY A 35 0.93 -9.17 -8.05
C GLY A 35 0.59 -8.72 -6.64
N LEU A 36 0.95 -9.53 -5.65
CA LEU A 36 0.69 -9.25 -4.24
C LEU A 36 1.99 -9.16 -3.45
N ALA A 37 2.06 -8.14 -2.59
CA ALA A 37 3.11 -7.97 -1.58
C ALA A 37 2.48 -7.77 -0.20
N LEU A 38 3.19 -8.18 0.84
CA LEU A 38 2.72 -8.12 2.22
C LEU A 38 3.69 -7.28 3.06
N SER A 39 3.17 -6.38 3.90
CA SER A 39 4.01 -5.68 4.87
C SER A 39 4.32 -6.56 6.08
N ASP A 40 5.38 -6.22 6.82
CA ASP A 40 5.57 -6.69 8.19
C ASP A 40 4.56 -6.04 9.16
N PHE A 41 4.50 -6.56 10.39
CA PHE A 41 3.58 -6.04 11.42
C PHE A 41 3.95 -4.63 11.92
N ASP A 42 5.22 -4.23 11.76
CA ASP A 42 5.67 -2.89 12.05
C ASP A 42 5.41 -1.92 10.87
N ASN A 43 4.96 -2.43 9.72
CA ASN A 43 4.68 -1.67 8.50
C ASN A 43 5.87 -0.81 8.06
N LYS A 44 7.05 -1.42 8.04
CA LYS A 44 8.33 -0.86 7.59
C LYS A 44 8.84 -1.54 6.33
N ILE A 45 8.60 -2.84 6.18
CA ILE A 45 9.19 -3.65 5.12
C ILE A 45 8.08 -4.36 4.34
N ALA A 46 8.14 -4.30 3.02
CA ALA A 46 7.31 -5.07 2.11
C ALA A 46 8.05 -6.33 1.62
N SER A 47 7.34 -7.44 1.52
CA SER A 47 7.88 -8.72 1.01
C SER A 47 7.00 -9.28 -0.10
N PRO A 48 7.59 -9.96 -1.12
CA PRO A 48 6.81 -10.58 -2.19
C PRO A 48 5.93 -11.68 -1.60
N PHE A 49 4.67 -11.75 -2.02
CA PHE A 49 3.71 -12.68 -1.43
C PHE A 49 3.20 -13.71 -2.43
N SER A 50 2.30 -13.31 -3.33
CA SER A 50 1.69 -14.24 -4.30
C SER A 50 1.24 -13.49 -5.55
N VAL A 51 0.66 -14.22 -6.49
CA VAL A 51 0.02 -13.64 -7.68
C VAL A 51 -1.35 -14.26 -7.83
N LEU A 52 -2.36 -13.44 -8.09
CA LEU A 52 -3.69 -13.91 -8.47
C LEU A 52 -3.89 -13.78 -9.98
N VAL A 53 -4.56 -14.75 -10.59
CA VAL A 53 -4.95 -14.67 -12.00
C VAL A 53 -6.17 -13.76 -12.12
N ARG A 54 -6.11 -12.79 -13.03
CA ARG A 54 -7.18 -11.83 -13.29
C ARG A 54 -7.94 -12.22 -14.55
N LYS A 55 -9.25 -12.41 -14.44
CA LYS A 55 -10.18 -12.58 -15.56
C LYS A 55 -11.49 -11.85 -15.24
N LYS A 56 -12.21 -11.38 -16.26
CA LYS A 56 -13.55 -10.78 -16.02
C LYS A 56 -14.53 -11.77 -15.38
N SER A 57 -14.39 -13.06 -15.68
CA SER A 57 -15.25 -14.13 -15.18
C SER A 57 -14.94 -14.60 -13.75
N ASN A 58 -13.79 -14.23 -13.15
CA ASN A 58 -13.38 -14.76 -11.85
C ASN A 58 -13.39 -13.73 -10.72
N ILE A 59 -14.04 -12.58 -10.90
CA ILE A 59 -14.07 -11.49 -9.90
C ILE A 59 -14.56 -11.96 -8.53
N CYS A 60 -15.63 -12.77 -8.46
CA CYS A 60 -16.14 -13.28 -7.19
C CYS A 60 -15.14 -14.21 -6.49
N LEU A 61 -14.41 -15.04 -7.25
CA LEU A 61 -13.35 -15.89 -6.72
C LEU A 61 -12.20 -15.03 -6.18
N MET A 62 -11.76 -14.01 -6.92
CA MET A 62 -10.74 -13.09 -6.44
C MET A 62 -11.17 -12.36 -5.17
N ALA A 63 -12.43 -11.93 -5.08
CA ALA A 63 -12.95 -11.30 -3.87
C ALA A 63 -12.95 -12.26 -2.66
N SER A 64 -13.27 -13.54 -2.88
CA SER A 64 -13.14 -14.60 -1.86
C SER A 64 -11.69 -14.82 -1.46
N ASP A 65 -10.76 -14.89 -2.41
CA ASP A 65 -9.33 -15.01 -2.13
C ASP A 65 -8.85 -13.85 -1.26
N PHE A 66 -9.18 -12.61 -1.62
CA PHE A 66 -8.85 -11.44 -0.82
C PHE A 66 -9.47 -11.51 0.58
N GLN A 67 -10.74 -11.90 0.70
CA GLN A 67 -11.40 -12.04 2.00
C GLN A 67 -10.68 -13.07 2.89
N ASN A 68 -10.27 -14.21 2.32
CA ASN A 68 -9.48 -15.22 3.03
C ASN A 68 -8.11 -14.68 3.45
N LEU A 69 -7.44 -13.94 2.57
CA LEU A 69 -6.16 -13.29 2.89
C LEU A 69 -6.31 -12.25 4.02
N MET A 70 -7.41 -11.49 4.03
CA MET A 70 -7.68 -10.49 5.08
C MET A 70 -7.66 -11.12 6.47
N SER A 71 -8.37 -12.25 6.63
CA SER A 71 -8.44 -12.99 7.89
C SER A 71 -7.11 -13.68 8.21
N LYS A 72 -6.55 -14.43 7.25
CA LYS A 72 -5.34 -15.25 7.46
C LYS A 72 -4.10 -14.42 7.80
N TYR A 73 -3.98 -13.23 7.22
CA TYR A 73 -2.79 -12.39 7.40
C TYR A 73 -3.04 -11.13 8.24
N SER A 74 -4.19 -11.03 8.91
CA SER A 74 -4.53 -9.88 9.76
C SER A 74 -4.38 -8.55 8.99
N LEU A 75 -4.84 -8.54 7.73
CA LEU A 75 -4.73 -7.37 6.87
C LEU A 75 -5.73 -6.31 7.33
N LYS A 76 -5.35 -5.04 7.21
CA LYS A 76 -6.20 -3.90 7.60
C LYS A 76 -6.52 -2.97 6.45
N GLY A 77 -5.85 -3.15 5.31
CA GLY A 77 -6.19 -2.44 4.09
C GLY A 77 -5.24 -2.75 2.95
N PHE A 78 -5.59 -2.20 1.79
CA PHE A 78 -4.87 -2.38 0.54
C PHE A 78 -4.18 -1.10 0.10
N VAL A 79 -2.99 -1.26 -0.47
CA VAL A 79 -2.25 -0.23 -1.19
C VAL A 79 -2.24 -0.64 -2.65
N VAL A 80 -3.01 0.05 -3.47
CA VAL A 80 -3.22 -0.32 -4.88
C VAL A 80 -2.36 0.57 -5.75
N GLY A 81 -1.48 -0.04 -6.54
CA GLY A 81 -0.69 0.65 -7.55
C GLY A 81 -1.61 1.32 -8.57
N LEU A 82 -1.36 2.59 -8.84
CA LEU A 82 -2.05 3.34 -9.87
C LEU A 82 -0.97 4.02 -10.74
N PRO A 83 -0.95 3.77 -12.06
CA PRO A 83 0.04 4.36 -12.94
C PRO A 83 -0.23 5.86 -13.14
N PHE A 84 0.84 6.66 -13.12
CA PHE A 84 0.81 8.09 -13.40
C PHE A 84 1.80 8.44 -14.53
N ASP A 85 1.42 9.37 -15.41
CA ASP A 85 2.31 10.08 -16.33
C ASP A 85 2.42 11.53 -15.87
N ARG A 86 3.64 12.02 -15.61
CA ARG A 86 3.95 13.43 -15.29
C ARG A 86 2.92 14.08 -14.35
N HIS A 87 2.68 13.42 -13.21
CA HIS A 87 1.75 13.82 -12.14
C HIS A 87 0.24 13.70 -12.43
N ARG A 88 -0.15 13.12 -13.57
CA ARG A 88 -1.54 12.83 -13.92
C ARG A 88 -1.77 11.33 -13.97
N VAL A 89 -2.99 10.90 -13.63
CA VAL A 89 -3.37 9.49 -13.75
C VAL A 89 -3.29 9.07 -15.21
N ALA A 90 -2.52 8.03 -15.51
CA ALA A 90 -2.29 7.56 -16.87
C ALA A 90 -3.51 6.81 -17.43
N SER A 91 -3.59 6.61 -18.75
CA SER A 91 -4.69 5.84 -19.37
C SER A 91 -4.73 4.38 -18.91
N GLU A 92 -3.56 3.84 -18.58
CA GLU A 92 -3.31 2.50 -18.04
C GLU A 92 -3.90 2.31 -16.64
N ALA A 93 -4.42 3.37 -16.01
CA ALA A 93 -5.10 3.29 -14.72
C ALA A 93 -6.53 2.74 -14.83
N ALA A 94 -7.13 2.72 -16.02
CA ALA A 94 -8.51 2.27 -16.21
C ALA A 94 -8.72 0.80 -15.76
N PRO A 95 -7.88 -0.18 -16.14
CA PRO A 95 -7.98 -1.55 -15.64
C PRO A 95 -7.90 -1.66 -14.11
N VAL A 96 -7.12 -0.82 -13.45
CA VAL A 96 -7.01 -0.79 -11.97
C VAL A 96 -8.35 -0.37 -11.37
N LYS A 97 -8.89 0.77 -11.82
CA LYS A 97 -10.17 1.31 -11.32
C LYS A 97 -11.31 0.33 -11.55
N ILE A 98 -11.36 -0.31 -12.72
CA ILE A 98 -12.37 -1.33 -13.05
C ILE A 98 -12.30 -2.52 -12.08
N LEU A 99 -11.10 -3.01 -11.77
CA LEU A 99 -10.96 -4.11 -10.81
C LEU A 99 -11.46 -3.71 -9.43
N ILE A 100 -11.09 -2.54 -8.94
CA ILE A 100 -11.52 -2.06 -7.61
C ILE A 100 -13.03 -1.86 -7.55
N ASP A 101 -13.64 -1.29 -8.60
CA ASP A 101 -15.08 -1.14 -8.72
C ASP A 101 -15.80 -2.51 -8.72
N HIS A 102 -15.31 -3.46 -9.52
CA HIS A 102 -15.83 -4.83 -9.54
C HIS A 102 -15.72 -5.52 -8.18
N LEU A 103 -14.58 -5.42 -7.50
CA LEU A 103 -14.39 -5.94 -6.15
C LEU A 103 -15.34 -5.28 -5.15
N CYS A 104 -15.59 -3.97 -5.25
CA CYS A 104 -16.56 -3.28 -4.40
C CYS A 104 -17.98 -3.79 -4.60
N ARG A 105 -18.40 -4.06 -5.84
CA ARG A 105 -19.74 -4.57 -6.17
C ARG A 105 -20.02 -5.96 -5.59
N THR A 106 -18.99 -6.77 -5.34
CA THR A 106 -19.17 -8.09 -4.72
C THR A 106 -19.68 -8.03 -3.28
N LYS A 107 -19.50 -6.90 -2.58
CA LYS A 107 -19.77 -6.71 -1.14
C LYS A 107 -18.99 -7.62 -0.17
N MET A 108 -18.21 -8.60 -0.67
CA MET A 108 -17.39 -9.50 0.17
C MET A 108 -16.26 -8.78 0.90
N LEU A 109 -15.81 -7.64 0.35
CA LEU A 109 -14.77 -6.77 0.90
C LEU A 109 -15.36 -5.46 1.44
N GLU A 110 -16.58 -5.52 1.95
CA GLU A 110 -17.21 -4.39 2.62
C GLU A 110 -16.41 -3.98 3.87
N GLY A 111 -16.30 -2.68 4.13
CA GLY A 111 -15.48 -2.14 5.23
C GLY A 111 -13.96 -2.18 5.03
N VAL A 112 -13.44 -2.99 4.09
CA VAL A 112 -11.99 -3.03 3.78
C VAL A 112 -11.53 -1.68 3.25
N LYS A 113 -10.48 -1.12 3.87
CA LYS A 113 -9.90 0.17 3.51
C LYS A 113 -8.91 0.00 2.38
N TYR A 114 -8.82 0.97 1.48
CA TYR A 114 -7.77 0.98 0.47
C TYR A 114 -7.32 2.39 0.13
N THR A 115 -6.13 2.51 -0.43
CA THR A 115 -5.63 3.74 -1.03
C THR A 115 -4.97 3.46 -2.37
N TYR A 116 -4.82 4.50 -3.18
CA TYR A 116 -4.01 4.44 -4.39
C TYR A 116 -2.62 4.98 -4.10
N TRP A 117 -1.61 4.33 -4.68
CA TRP A 117 -0.23 4.77 -4.58
C TRP A 117 0.38 4.89 -5.96
N ASN A 118 1.14 5.98 -6.18
CA ASN A 118 1.79 6.23 -7.45
C ASN A 118 2.92 5.23 -7.67
N GLU A 119 2.86 4.52 -8.78
CA GLU A 119 3.89 3.60 -9.26
C GLU A 119 5.06 4.39 -9.89
N CYS A 120 5.98 4.89 -9.07
CA CYS A 120 7.27 5.37 -9.61
C CYS A 120 8.26 4.21 -9.86
N PHE A 121 8.00 3.03 -9.27
CA PHE A 121 8.83 1.84 -9.43
C PHE A 121 8.22 0.95 -10.51
N THR A 122 8.70 1.11 -11.73
CA THR A 122 8.10 0.46 -12.90
C THR A 122 8.46 -1.02 -12.99
N SER A 123 7.58 -1.81 -13.60
CA SER A 123 7.88 -3.18 -14.06
C SER A 123 9.21 -3.30 -14.82
N LYS A 124 9.64 -2.25 -15.55
CA LYS A 124 10.94 -2.24 -16.25
C LYS A 124 12.13 -2.25 -15.28
N ASN A 125 12.03 -1.55 -14.15
CA ASN A 125 13.08 -1.57 -13.13
C ASN A 125 13.23 -2.97 -12.55
N VAL A 126 12.11 -3.65 -12.29
CA VAL A 126 12.08 -5.04 -11.82
C VAL A 126 12.67 -5.98 -12.88
N GLU A 127 12.28 -5.81 -14.14
CA GLU A 127 12.78 -6.61 -15.25
C GLU A 127 14.31 -6.54 -15.37
N LEU A 128 14.89 -5.34 -15.25
CA LEU A 128 16.34 -5.15 -15.24
C LEU A 128 17.02 -5.87 -14.07
N LEU A 129 16.40 -5.88 -12.87
CA LEU A 129 16.92 -6.59 -11.70
C LEU A 129 16.84 -8.12 -11.84
N LEU A 130 15.81 -8.62 -12.52
CA LEU A 130 15.58 -10.06 -12.70
C LEU A 130 16.29 -10.64 -13.92
N LYS A 131 16.70 -9.80 -14.89
CA LYS A 131 17.38 -10.21 -16.12
C LYS A 131 18.58 -11.15 -15.88
N PRO A 132 19.46 -10.94 -14.88
CA PRO A 132 20.58 -11.84 -14.62
C PRO A 132 20.18 -13.26 -14.19
N LEU A 133 18.95 -13.46 -13.72
CA LEU A 133 18.46 -14.76 -13.25
C LEU A 133 18.09 -15.73 -14.39
N ASN A 134 18.16 -15.29 -15.66
CA ASN A 134 17.90 -16.11 -16.85
C ASN A 134 16.60 -16.95 -16.75
N LEU A 135 15.53 -16.29 -16.32
CA LEU A 135 14.22 -16.92 -16.18
C LEU A 135 13.61 -17.13 -17.58
N ASN A 136 13.77 -18.35 -18.10
CA ASN A 136 13.34 -18.70 -19.46
C ASN A 136 11.86 -19.08 -19.57
N HIS A 137 11.22 -19.42 -18.45
CA HIS A 137 9.82 -19.84 -18.45
C HIS A 137 8.88 -18.62 -18.39
N PRO A 138 8.13 -18.27 -19.45
CA PRO A 138 7.47 -16.96 -19.57
C PRO A 138 6.49 -16.65 -18.43
N VAL A 139 5.74 -17.67 -17.98
CA VAL A 139 4.80 -17.53 -16.86
C VAL A 139 5.54 -17.32 -15.55
N LEU A 140 6.67 -17.99 -15.35
CA LEU A 140 7.46 -17.85 -14.13
C LEU A 140 8.07 -16.44 -14.07
N SER A 141 8.70 -16.00 -15.16
CA SER A 141 9.31 -14.67 -15.27
C SER A 141 8.27 -13.57 -15.03
N LYS A 142 7.09 -13.68 -15.67
CA LYS A 142 6.02 -12.69 -15.49
C LYS A 142 5.47 -12.68 -14.06
N THR A 143 5.18 -13.85 -13.48
CA THR A 143 4.65 -13.91 -12.11
C THR A 143 5.66 -13.44 -11.06
N ILE A 144 6.97 -13.68 -11.26
CA ILE A 144 8.01 -13.12 -10.41
C ILE A 144 8.03 -11.60 -10.55
N LEU A 145 8.02 -11.08 -11.79
CA LEU A 145 7.99 -9.65 -12.05
C LEU A 145 6.79 -8.96 -11.37
N ASP A 146 5.59 -9.53 -11.50
CA ASP A 146 4.38 -8.99 -10.87
C ASP A 146 4.47 -8.96 -9.33
N LYS A 147 5.06 -10.00 -8.71
CA LYS A 147 5.30 -9.99 -7.25
C LYS A 147 6.23 -8.85 -6.83
N PHE A 148 7.33 -8.67 -7.55
CA PHE A 148 8.33 -7.65 -7.21
C PHE A 148 7.84 -6.23 -7.53
N ALA A 149 7.01 -6.05 -8.56
CA ALA A 149 6.33 -4.78 -8.83
C ALA A 149 5.41 -4.40 -7.65
N ALA A 150 4.63 -5.35 -7.14
CA ALA A 150 3.79 -5.13 -5.95
C ALA A 150 4.62 -4.77 -4.71
N VAL A 151 5.82 -5.33 -4.55
CA VAL A 151 6.76 -4.95 -3.48
C VAL A 151 7.20 -3.50 -3.65
N GLY A 152 7.57 -3.07 -4.85
CA GLY A 152 7.96 -1.69 -5.11
C GLY A 152 6.85 -0.68 -4.78
N ILE A 153 5.61 -0.99 -5.15
CA ILE A 153 4.43 -0.18 -4.81
C ILE A 153 4.27 -0.08 -3.29
N LEU A 154 4.26 -1.22 -2.58
CA LEU A 154 4.02 -1.25 -1.14
C LEU A 154 5.17 -0.61 -0.37
N GLN A 155 6.42 -0.92 -0.71
CA GLN A 155 7.60 -0.33 -0.06
C GLN A 155 7.64 1.18 -0.27
N GLY A 156 7.38 1.67 -1.48
CA GLY A 156 7.31 3.10 -1.77
C GLY A 156 6.26 3.82 -0.91
N TYR A 157 5.10 3.19 -0.71
CA TYR A 157 4.07 3.70 0.19
C TYR A 157 4.55 3.73 1.66
N LEU A 158 5.08 2.60 2.16
CA LEU A 158 5.55 2.47 3.53
C LEU A 158 6.66 3.48 3.84
N ASP A 159 7.62 3.65 2.94
CA ASP A 159 8.70 4.62 3.09
C ASP A 159 8.18 6.05 3.16
N PHE A 160 7.22 6.40 2.30
CA PHE A 160 6.60 7.72 2.31
C PHE A 160 5.89 8.02 3.63
N VAL A 161 5.00 7.13 4.09
CA VAL A 161 4.21 7.37 5.30
C VAL A 161 5.11 7.37 6.54
N ASN A 162 6.10 6.48 6.62
CA ASN A 162 7.05 6.46 7.73
C ASN A 162 7.91 7.73 7.78
N ARG A 163 8.37 8.26 6.63
CA ARG A 163 9.06 9.55 6.57
C ARG A 163 8.17 10.70 7.06
N LYS A 164 6.91 10.74 6.60
CA LYS A 164 5.96 11.78 7.02
C LYS A 164 5.64 11.74 8.51
N MET A 165 5.41 10.55 9.07
CA MET A 165 5.14 10.39 10.51
C MET A 165 6.32 10.84 11.38
N LYS A 166 7.57 10.59 10.94
CA LYS A 166 8.77 11.08 11.63
C LYS A 166 8.85 12.62 11.60
N GLN A 167 8.57 13.23 10.45
CA GLN A 167 8.58 14.70 10.30
C GLN A 167 7.57 15.37 11.25
N THR A 168 6.33 14.89 11.28
CA THR A 168 5.29 15.41 12.18
C THR A 168 5.68 15.26 13.65
N ALA A 169 6.29 14.14 14.04
CA ALA A 169 6.75 13.94 15.41
C ALA A 169 7.89 14.90 15.81
N VAL A 170 8.76 15.27 14.87
CA VAL A 170 9.83 16.25 15.10
C VAL A 170 9.25 17.66 15.23
N GLU A 171 8.33 18.06 14.35
CA GLU A 171 7.66 19.38 14.39
C GLU A 171 6.89 19.59 15.70
N CYS A 172 6.15 18.60 16.19
CA CYS A 172 5.46 18.70 17.48
C CYS A 172 6.42 18.89 18.66
N ARG A 173 7.59 18.23 18.66
CA ARG A 173 8.59 18.36 19.74
C ARG A 173 9.22 19.75 19.78
N HIS A 174 9.43 20.37 18.62
CA HIS A 174 9.99 21.73 18.53
C HIS A 174 8.93 22.80 18.83
N GLY A 175 7.66 22.57 18.47
CA GLY A 175 6.55 23.46 18.82
C GLY A 175 6.24 23.52 20.32
N SER A 176 6.49 22.43 21.07
CA SER A 176 6.29 22.39 22.52
C SER A 176 7.41 23.05 23.35
N GLN A 177 8.55 23.40 22.75
CA GLN A 177 9.63 24.11 23.46
C GLN A 177 9.47 25.63 23.44
N ILE A 178 8.59 26.19 22.59
CA ILE A 178 8.45 27.65 22.42
C ILE A 178 7.41 28.25 23.41
N THR A 179 6.61 27.43 24.11
CA THR A 179 5.53 27.91 25.00
C THR A 179 5.86 27.92 26.51
N THR A 180 7.11 27.72 26.91
CA THR A 180 7.52 27.73 28.34
C THR A 180 8.68 28.69 28.60
N THR A 181 8.51 29.98 28.30
CA THR A 181 9.34 31.05 28.90
C THR A 181 8.61 32.40 28.83
N SER A 182 7.59 32.60 29.67
CA SER A 182 7.15 33.95 30.08
C SER A 182 6.24 33.91 31.32
N GLU A 183 6.71 33.35 32.43
CA GLU A 183 6.21 33.72 33.76
C GLU A 183 7.41 33.90 34.68
N LEU A 184 7.71 35.16 35.00
CA LEU A 184 8.41 35.62 36.19
C LEU A 184 8.02 37.10 36.39
N LYS A 185 6.91 37.32 37.11
CA LYS A 185 6.73 38.47 38.02
C LYS A 185 7.69 38.30 39.22
N PRO A 186 7.92 39.26 40.14
CA PRO A 186 7.36 40.63 40.27
C PRO A 186 8.44 41.71 40.51
N VAL A 187 8.08 43.01 40.42
CA VAL A 187 8.76 44.04 41.23
C VAL A 187 7.70 45.02 41.74
N THR A 188 7.52 45.01 43.05
CA THR A 188 6.97 46.08 43.86
C THR A 188 8.03 47.16 44.03
N ASP A 189 7.67 48.42 43.74
CA ASP A 189 7.60 49.53 44.71
C ASP A 189 6.93 50.74 44.04
#